data_AF-B0Y888-F1
#
_entry.id   AF-B0Y888-F1
#
_cell.length_a   1.000
_cell.length_b   1.000
_cell.length_c   1.000
_cell.angle_alpha   90.00
_cell.angle_beta   90.00
_cell.angle_gamma   90.00
#
_symmetry.space_group_name_H-M   'P 1'
#
loop_
_entity.id
_entity.type
_entity.pdbx_description
1 polymer ?
#
loop_
_entity_poly.entity_id
_entity_poly.type
_entity_poly.pdbx_seq_one_letter_code
_entity_poly.pdbx_strand_id
1 'polypeptide(L)'
;MPLLEKLSTLTASQSIDTSVPNTALRVIVSALPRPQPGQAPSKEATVAYSAVSRVLIPRLIGPTPSPSNRRGSVVKGMLEKDPAKGFSSDAVDVLIQVVTCFGPLLKEEELTALQKSVMSIIDNDTAGTVVTKRALAAISVLVLHFSDNQLNAFVAELVERFNSSQLTTVHRRHLIATVGSIAKSAPTKFGPHLQTLAPFVFSAVGEESLGRVA
;
A
#
# COMPACT_ATOMS: atom_id res chain seq x y z
N MET A 1 4.84 -5.93 21.94
CA MET A 1 6.28 -5.54 22.01
C MET A 1 6.31 -4.08 22.44
N PRO A 2 6.77 -3.75 23.66
CA PRO A 2 6.58 -2.42 24.21
C PRO A 2 7.21 -1.28 23.38
N LEU A 3 8.33 -1.53 22.70
CA LEU A 3 8.99 -0.52 21.87
C LEU A 3 8.22 -0.21 20.59
N LEU A 4 7.72 -1.24 19.88
CA LEU A 4 6.93 -1.08 18.67
C LEU A 4 5.64 -0.29 18.94
N GLU A 5 4.98 -0.57 20.06
CA GLU A 5 3.77 0.13 20.51
C GLU A 5 4.03 1.61 20.83
N LYS A 6 5.12 1.90 21.55
CA LYS A 6 5.54 3.28 21.84
C LYS A 6 5.82 4.07 20.58
N LEU A 7 6.61 3.53 19.64
CA LEU A 7 6.91 4.22 18.39
C LEU A 7 5.68 4.40 17.51
N SER A 8 4.83 3.37 17.42
CA SER A 8 3.53 3.45 16.75
C SER A 8 2.68 4.59 17.31
N THR A 9 2.66 4.76 18.64
CA THR A 9 1.94 5.88 19.29
C THR A 9 2.58 7.24 18.98
N LEU A 10 3.91 7.34 18.93
CA LEU A 10 4.59 8.60 18.58
C LEU A 10 4.25 9.07 17.16
N THR A 11 3.99 8.17 16.21
CA THR A 11 3.52 8.56 14.87
C THR A 11 2.12 9.19 14.87
N ALA A 12 1.35 9.08 15.95
CA ALA A 12 0.04 9.72 16.09
C ALA A 12 0.13 11.13 16.70
N SER A 13 1.32 11.56 17.13
CA SER A 13 1.52 12.87 17.74
C SER A 13 1.36 13.99 16.70
N GLN A 14 0.58 15.01 17.05
CA GLN A 14 0.46 16.22 16.24
C GLN A 14 1.61 17.21 16.48
N SER A 15 2.27 17.12 17.63
CA SER A 15 3.32 18.06 18.06
C SER A 15 4.74 17.65 17.66
N ILE A 16 4.93 16.45 17.12
CA ILE A 16 6.24 15.89 16.78
C ILE A 16 6.33 15.67 15.27
N ASP A 17 7.52 15.87 14.71
CA ASP A 17 7.81 15.43 13.34
C ASP A 17 7.81 13.89 13.28
N THR A 18 6.94 13.33 12.44
CA THR A 18 6.75 11.89 12.32
C THR A 18 7.81 11.20 11.47
N SER A 19 8.73 11.94 10.83
CA SER A 19 9.84 11.40 10.04
C SER A 19 10.76 10.49 10.87
N VAL A 20 11.12 10.92 12.09
CA VAL A 20 11.98 10.18 13.04
C VAL A 20 11.31 8.89 13.52
N PRO A 21 10.08 8.89 14.08
CA PRO A 21 9.45 7.64 14.50
C PRO A 21 9.15 6.72 13.32
N ASN A 22 8.85 7.22 12.12
CA ASN A 22 8.70 6.38 10.92
C ASN A 22 10.01 5.68 10.54
N THR A 23 11.13 6.40 10.59
CA THR A 23 12.46 5.83 10.35
C THR A 23 12.79 4.76 11.39
N ALA A 24 12.53 5.03 12.67
CA ALA A 24 12.74 4.07 13.75
C ALA A 24 11.89 2.80 13.56
N LEU A 25 10.62 2.95 13.15
CA LEU A 25 9.75 1.81 12.83
C LEU A 25 10.34 0.96 11.70
N ARG A 26 10.86 1.57 10.62
CA ARG A 26 11.50 0.83 9.53
C ARG A 26 12.71 0.02 10.02
N VAL A 27 13.58 0.63 10.83
CA VAL A 27 14.77 -0.03 11.39
C VAL A 27 14.38 -1.20 12.28
N ILE A 28 13.34 -1.05 13.09
CA ILE A 28 12.87 -2.15 13.94
C ILE A 28 12.28 -3.27 13.10
N VAL A 29 11.39 -2.95 12.15
CA VAL A 29 10.76 -3.96 11.28
C VAL A 29 11.81 -4.73 10.47
N SER A 30 12.90 -4.09 10.04
CA SER A 30 13.99 -4.78 9.34
C SER A 30 14.85 -5.66 10.25
N ALA A 31 14.96 -5.31 11.54
CA ALA A 31 15.71 -6.07 12.53
C ALA A 31 14.93 -7.25 13.15
N LEU A 32 13.60 -7.29 12.98
CA LEU A 32 12.78 -8.38 13.50
C LEU A 32 13.07 -9.71 12.77
N PRO A 33 12.97 -10.86 13.47
CA PRO A 33 12.98 -12.17 12.83
C PRO A 33 11.89 -12.25 11.76
N ARG A 34 12.28 -12.69 10.55
CA ARG A 34 11.41 -12.72 9.37
C ARG A 34 11.38 -14.12 8.74
N PRO A 35 10.26 -14.50 8.09
CA PRO A 35 10.18 -15.77 7.35
C PRO A 35 11.28 -15.84 6.28
N GLN A 36 11.93 -17.00 6.17
CA GLN A 36 12.87 -17.25 5.08
C GLN A 36 12.12 -17.79 3.85
N PRO A 37 12.46 -17.33 2.63
CA PRO A 37 11.84 -17.86 1.41
C PRO A 37 11.99 -19.38 1.31
N GLY A 38 10.91 -20.07 0.97
CA GLY A 38 10.89 -21.52 0.77
C GLY A 38 10.96 -22.37 2.05
N GLN A 39 10.96 -21.75 3.23
CA GLN A 39 10.95 -22.46 4.52
C GLN A 39 9.67 -22.14 5.30
N ALA A 40 9.27 -23.08 6.16
CA ALA A 40 8.21 -22.83 7.11
C ALA A 40 8.62 -21.68 8.06
N PRO A 41 7.69 -20.78 8.43
CA PRO A 41 7.99 -19.68 9.34
C PRO A 41 8.50 -20.18 10.71
N SER A 42 9.59 -19.60 11.20
CA SER A 42 10.08 -19.91 12.54
C SER A 42 9.11 -19.39 13.61
N LYS A 43 9.23 -19.91 14.84
CA LYS A 43 8.43 -19.45 15.98
C LYS A 43 8.70 -17.97 16.27
N GLU A 44 9.94 -17.55 16.17
CA GLU A 44 10.39 -16.16 16.37
C GLU A 44 9.80 -15.24 15.30
N ALA A 45 9.79 -15.68 14.02
CA ALA A 45 9.19 -14.92 12.93
C ALA A 45 7.66 -14.78 13.12
N THR A 46 7.00 -15.84 13.60
CA THR A 46 5.56 -15.83 13.90
C THR A 46 5.22 -14.88 15.04
N VAL A 47 6.04 -14.87 16.10
CA VAL A 47 5.88 -13.94 17.24
C VAL A 47 6.13 -12.50 16.81
N ALA A 48 7.17 -12.26 16.01
CA ALA A 48 7.47 -10.94 15.46
C ALA A 48 6.32 -10.42 14.58
N TYR A 49 5.84 -11.25 13.65
CA TYR A 49 4.69 -10.93 12.82
C TYR A 49 3.44 -10.66 13.67
N SER A 50 3.17 -11.44 14.72
CA SER A 50 2.02 -11.21 15.61
C SER A 50 2.03 -9.81 16.23
N ALA A 51 3.21 -9.28 16.57
CA ALA A 51 3.34 -7.91 17.04
C ALA A 51 3.09 -6.87 15.93
N VAL A 52 3.59 -7.11 14.72
CA VAL A 52 3.37 -6.25 13.54
C VAL A 52 1.89 -6.22 13.15
N SER A 53 1.25 -7.39 13.04
CA SER A 53 -0.17 -7.55 12.73
C SER A 53 -1.06 -6.88 13.76
N ARG A 54 -0.75 -7.01 15.05
CA ARG A 54 -1.57 -6.40 16.12
C ARG A 54 -1.40 -4.89 16.26
N VAL A 55 -0.22 -4.36 15.98
CA VAL A 55 0.15 -2.98 16.34
C VAL A 55 0.34 -2.11 15.11
N LEU A 56 1.20 -2.52 14.19
CA LEU A 56 1.68 -1.68 13.11
C LEU A 56 0.73 -1.67 11.91
N ILE A 57 0.17 -2.82 11.54
CA ILE A 57 -0.80 -2.89 10.42
C ILE A 57 -2.05 -2.04 10.71
N PRO A 58 -2.72 -2.17 11.88
CA PRO A 58 -3.83 -1.29 12.24
C PRO A 58 -3.43 0.18 12.28
N ARG A 59 -2.21 0.49 12.73
CA ARG A 59 -1.71 1.87 12.76
C ARG A 59 -1.50 2.43 11.36
N LEU A 60 -1.03 1.64 10.40
CA LEU A 60 -0.84 2.04 9.00
C LEU A 60 -2.19 2.36 8.33
N ILE A 61 -3.16 1.47 8.47
CA ILE A 61 -4.46 1.54 7.79
C ILE A 61 -5.40 2.54 8.48
N GLY A 62 -5.52 2.44 9.82
CA GLY A 62 -6.47 3.20 10.62
C GLY A 62 -7.94 2.95 10.23
N PRO A 63 -8.88 3.68 10.85
CA PRO A 63 -8.72 4.38 12.13
C PRO A 63 -8.50 3.43 13.32
N THR A 64 -7.73 3.85 14.33
CA THR A 64 -7.53 3.08 15.58
C THR A 64 -8.06 3.84 16.80
N PRO A 65 -8.49 3.16 17.88
CA PRO A 65 -8.90 3.84 19.11
C PRO A 65 -7.77 4.72 19.65
N SER A 66 -8.09 5.96 20.03
CA SER A 66 -7.12 6.85 20.64
C SER A 66 -6.72 6.34 22.03
N PRO A 67 -5.42 6.35 22.38
CA PRO A 67 -4.98 6.08 23.74
C PRO A 67 -5.35 7.19 24.74
N SER A 68 -5.98 8.29 24.29
CA SER A 68 -6.46 9.34 25.19
C SER A 68 -7.72 8.90 25.97
N ASN A 69 -7.87 9.36 27.21
CA ASN A 69 -9.07 9.12 28.05
C ASN A 69 -10.37 9.73 27.50
N ARG A 70 -10.35 10.39 26.33
CA ARG A 70 -11.57 10.90 25.69
C ARG A 70 -12.27 9.76 24.96
N ARG A 71 -13.40 9.30 25.54
CA ARG A 71 -14.28 8.30 24.93
C ARG A 71 -14.61 8.69 23.48
N GLY A 72 -14.39 7.76 22.55
CA GLY A 72 -14.70 7.95 21.12
C GLY A 72 -13.67 8.73 20.32
N SER A 73 -12.53 9.13 20.90
CA SER A 73 -11.43 9.71 20.12
C SER A 73 -10.77 8.62 19.27
N VAL A 74 -10.53 8.94 17.99
CA VAL A 74 -9.97 8.04 16.99
C VAL A 74 -8.67 8.63 16.45
N VAL A 75 -7.66 7.80 16.28
CA VAL A 75 -6.38 8.13 15.66
C VAL A 75 -6.42 7.69 14.20
N LYS A 76 -6.20 8.65 13.31
CA LYS A 76 -6.08 8.42 11.86
C LYS A 76 -4.91 7.50 11.55
N GLY A 77 -5.06 6.63 10.55
CA GLY A 77 -4.02 5.79 9.98
C GLY A 77 -2.82 6.61 9.47
N MET A 78 -1.64 6.00 9.44
CA MET A 78 -0.43 6.69 8.95
C MET A 78 -0.48 6.99 7.45
N LEU A 79 -1.30 6.25 6.71
CA LEU A 79 -1.49 6.39 5.27
C LEU A 79 -2.64 7.34 4.91
N GLU A 80 -3.42 7.80 5.89
CA GLU A 80 -4.47 8.78 5.65
C GLU A 80 -3.88 10.18 5.37
N LYS A 81 -4.60 10.96 4.56
CA LYS A 81 -4.19 12.34 4.27
C LYS A 81 -4.34 13.23 5.51
N ASP A 82 -3.25 13.85 5.93
CA ASP A 82 -3.29 14.92 6.92
C ASP A 82 -3.74 16.23 6.25
N PRO A 83 -4.73 16.97 6.80
CA PRO A 83 -5.20 18.22 6.21
C PRO A 83 -4.13 19.32 6.12
N ALA A 84 -3.17 19.32 7.03
CA ALA A 84 -2.11 20.32 7.10
C ALA A 84 -0.81 19.84 6.43
N LYS A 85 -0.45 18.56 6.60
CA LYS A 85 0.83 17.98 6.14
C LYS A 85 0.72 17.15 4.87
N GLY A 86 -0.48 16.84 4.39
CA GLY A 86 -0.70 15.93 3.26
C GLY A 86 -0.40 14.47 3.62
N PHE A 87 -0.01 13.66 2.63
CA PHE A 87 0.35 12.27 2.85
C PHE A 87 1.81 12.11 3.29
N SER A 88 2.07 11.20 4.22
CA SER A 88 3.43 10.90 4.67
C SER A 88 4.13 9.89 3.76
N SER A 89 5.13 10.36 3.02
CA SER A 89 5.97 9.48 2.19
C SER A 89 6.76 8.46 3.03
N ASP A 90 7.11 8.79 4.27
CA ASP A 90 7.84 7.90 5.17
C ASP A 90 6.93 6.80 5.74
N ALA A 91 5.64 7.08 5.93
CA ALA A 91 4.66 6.07 6.31
C ALA A 91 4.50 5.00 5.22
N VAL A 92 4.55 5.40 3.94
CA VAL A 92 4.55 4.44 2.82
C VAL A 92 5.80 3.56 2.84
N ASP A 93 6.96 4.11 3.20
CA ASP A 93 8.18 3.30 3.35
C ASP A 93 8.10 2.32 4.52
N VAL A 94 7.42 2.67 5.61
CA VAL A 94 7.11 1.72 6.71
C VAL A 94 6.26 0.57 6.17
N LEU A 95 5.21 0.86 5.39
CA LEU A 95 4.39 -0.18 4.75
C LEU A 95 5.21 -1.08 3.82
N ILE A 96 6.06 -0.50 2.96
CA ILE A 96 6.94 -1.28 2.07
C ILE A 96 7.83 -2.21 2.89
N GLN A 97 8.40 -1.72 3.98
CA GLN A 97 9.27 -2.51 4.86
C GLN A 97 8.50 -3.65 5.53
N VAL A 98 7.26 -3.40 5.99
CA VAL A 98 6.39 -4.44 6.57
C VAL A 98 6.11 -5.54 5.56
N VAL A 99 5.69 -5.18 4.35
CA VAL A 99 5.39 -6.17 3.29
C VAL A 99 6.64 -6.92 2.87
N THR A 100 7.78 -6.24 2.74
CA THR A 100 9.05 -6.87 2.36
C THR A 100 9.54 -7.88 3.41
N CYS A 101 9.36 -7.58 4.71
CA CYS A 101 9.79 -8.49 5.78
C CYS A 101 8.78 -9.60 6.06
N PHE A 102 7.48 -9.30 6.02
CA PHE A 102 6.44 -10.19 6.54
C PHE A 102 5.40 -10.61 5.51
N GLY A 103 5.57 -10.25 4.23
CA GLY A 103 4.65 -10.54 3.14
C GLY A 103 4.10 -11.97 3.10
N PRO A 104 4.94 -13.04 3.24
CA PRO A 104 4.46 -14.42 3.27
C PRO A 104 3.54 -14.78 4.45
N LEU A 105 3.53 -13.96 5.49
CA LEU A 105 2.71 -14.15 6.70
C LEU A 105 1.49 -13.23 6.73
N LEU A 106 1.41 -12.22 5.86
CA LEU A 106 0.28 -11.29 5.82
C LEU A 106 -1.00 -12.03 5.46
N LYS A 107 -2.07 -11.74 6.19
CA LYS A 107 -3.40 -12.30 5.90
C LYS A 107 -4.00 -11.61 4.69
N GLU A 108 -4.92 -12.28 4.00
CA GLU A 108 -5.63 -11.70 2.85
C GLU A 108 -6.36 -10.39 3.23
N GLU A 109 -7.00 -10.35 4.40
CA GLU A 109 -7.67 -9.13 4.91
C GLU A 109 -6.69 -7.96 5.09
N GLU A 110 -5.47 -8.24 5.58
CA GLU A 110 -4.44 -7.23 5.79
C GLU A 110 -3.90 -6.72 4.45
N LEU A 111 -3.60 -7.64 3.52
CA LEU A 111 -3.14 -7.30 2.16
C LEU A 111 -4.16 -6.41 1.43
N THR A 112 -5.44 -6.76 1.53
CA THR A 112 -6.54 -6.01 0.92
C THR A 112 -6.67 -4.63 1.54
N ALA A 113 -6.64 -4.53 2.87
CA ALA A 113 -6.75 -3.26 3.57
C ALA A 113 -5.55 -2.34 3.28
N LEU A 114 -4.33 -2.88 3.28
CA LEU A 114 -3.11 -2.15 2.91
C LEU A 114 -3.18 -1.66 1.46
N GLN A 115 -3.64 -2.50 0.54
CA GLN A 115 -3.84 -2.11 -0.86
C GLN A 115 -4.83 -0.96 -1.00
N LYS A 116 -5.98 -1.02 -0.31
CA LYS A 116 -6.97 0.07 -0.34
C LYS A 116 -6.41 1.38 0.21
N SER A 117 -5.66 1.31 1.32
CA SER A 117 -4.98 2.49 1.86
C SER A 117 -3.97 3.09 0.88
N VAL A 118 -3.16 2.26 0.23
CA VAL A 118 -2.19 2.73 -0.78
C VAL A 118 -2.90 3.31 -2.01
N MET A 119 -3.98 2.67 -2.47
CA MET A 119 -4.78 3.19 -3.58
C MET A 119 -5.38 4.55 -3.26
N SER A 120 -5.83 4.79 -2.03
CA SER A 120 -6.36 6.11 -1.62
C SER A 120 -5.36 7.27 -1.81
N ILE A 121 -4.05 6.98 -1.79
CA ILE A 121 -2.99 7.94 -2.12
C ILE A 121 -2.90 8.14 -3.63
N ILE A 122 -2.91 7.05 -4.39
CA ILE A 122 -2.81 7.04 -5.86
C ILE A 122 -4.02 7.73 -6.51
N ASP A 123 -5.20 7.54 -5.94
CA ASP A 123 -6.46 8.13 -6.40
C ASP A 123 -6.57 9.62 -6.06
N ASN A 124 -5.68 10.14 -5.22
CA ASN A 124 -5.74 11.52 -4.80
C ASN A 124 -4.87 12.39 -5.71
N ASP A 125 -5.51 13.19 -6.58
CA ASP A 125 -4.82 14.11 -7.49
C ASP A 125 -3.98 15.18 -6.80
N THR A 126 -4.20 15.41 -5.51
CA THR A 126 -3.41 16.35 -4.69
C THR A 126 -2.26 15.67 -3.94
N ALA A 127 -2.07 14.36 -4.10
CA ALA A 127 -0.91 13.66 -3.57
C ALA A 127 0.37 14.14 -4.28
N GLY A 128 1.40 14.48 -3.50
CA GLY A 128 2.67 14.92 -4.06
C GLY A 128 3.38 13.81 -4.85
N THR A 129 4.14 14.18 -5.88
CA THR A 129 4.82 13.22 -6.77
C THR A 129 5.69 12.19 -6.04
N VAL A 130 6.37 12.61 -4.96
CA VAL A 130 7.23 11.72 -4.16
C VAL A 130 6.41 10.62 -3.48
N VAL A 131 5.31 10.99 -2.83
CA VAL A 131 4.48 10.02 -2.12
C VAL A 131 3.71 9.12 -3.09
N THR A 132 3.25 9.64 -4.23
CA THR A 132 2.64 8.82 -5.30
C THR A 132 3.63 7.79 -5.85
N LYS A 133 4.89 8.18 -6.10
CA LYS A 133 5.94 7.24 -6.53
C LYS A 133 6.19 6.14 -5.49
N ARG A 134 6.21 6.49 -4.20
CA ARG A 134 6.34 5.49 -3.12
C ARG A 134 5.10 4.60 -3.03
N ALA A 135 3.90 5.13 -3.24
CA ALA A 135 2.66 4.35 -3.26
C ALA A 135 2.66 3.33 -4.41
N LEU A 136 3.14 3.70 -5.61
CA LEU A 136 3.34 2.75 -6.72
C LEU A 136 4.37 1.66 -6.39
N ALA A 137 5.45 2.00 -5.69
CA ALA A 137 6.41 1.02 -5.19
C ALA A 137 5.78 0.08 -4.14
N ALA A 138 4.90 0.60 -3.28
CA ALA A 138 4.12 -0.20 -2.33
C ALA A 138 3.19 -1.20 -3.04
N ILE A 139 2.48 -0.80 -4.10
CA ILE A 139 1.69 -1.73 -4.92
C ILE A 139 2.58 -2.84 -5.51
N SER A 140 3.78 -2.47 -5.98
CA SER A 140 4.71 -3.43 -6.58
C SER A 140 5.15 -4.53 -5.61
N VAL A 141 5.27 -4.25 -4.31
CA VAL A 141 5.60 -5.28 -3.32
C VAL A 141 4.37 -6.03 -2.80
N LEU A 142 3.21 -5.36 -2.70
CA LEU A 142 1.96 -5.98 -2.23
C LEU A 142 1.48 -7.08 -3.19
N VAL A 143 1.49 -6.82 -4.49
CA VAL A 143 0.91 -7.72 -5.49
C VAL A 143 1.63 -9.07 -5.59
N LEU A 144 2.90 -9.13 -5.16
CA LEU A 144 3.65 -10.38 -5.05
C LEU A 144 2.99 -11.36 -4.09
N HIS A 145 2.29 -10.84 -3.07
CA HIS A 145 1.67 -11.62 -2.00
C HIS A 145 0.17 -11.85 -2.19
N PHE A 146 -0.45 -11.28 -3.22
CA PHE A 146 -1.87 -11.52 -3.49
C PHE A 146 -2.13 -12.96 -3.93
N SER A 147 -3.24 -13.53 -3.47
CA SER A 147 -3.85 -14.69 -4.13
C SER A 147 -4.42 -14.29 -5.49
N ASP A 148 -4.66 -15.26 -6.37
CA ASP A 148 -5.26 -14.99 -7.68
C ASP A 148 -6.63 -14.30 -7.55
N ASN A 149 -7.41 -14.68 -6.53
CA ASN A 149 -8.69 -14.03 -6.22
C ASN A 149 -8.52 -12.55 -5.85
N GLN A 150 -7.54 -12.23 -5.01
CA GLN A 150 -7.26 -10.83 -4.64
C GLN A 150 -6.79 -10.02 -5.84
N LEU A 151 -5.96 -10.61 -6.72
CA LEU A 151 -5.54 -9.94 -7.94
C LEU A 151 -6.71 -9.71 -8.90
N ASN A 152 -7.58 -10.71 -9.09
CA ASN A 152 -8.80 -10.58 -9.89
C ASN A 152 -9.69 -9.44 -9.38
N ALA A 153 -9.91 -9.38 -8.07
CA ALA A 153 -10.69 -8.32 -7.44
C ALA A 153 -10.02 -6.95 -7.64
N PHE A 154 -8.70 -6.86 -7.46
CA PHE A 154 -7.97 -5.61 -7.67
C PHE A 154 -8.03 -5.14 -9.13
N VAL A 155 -7.92 -6.06 -10.09
CA VAL A 155 -8.08 -5.75 -11.53
C VAL A 155 -9.49 -5.25 -11.82
N ALA A 156 -10.53 -5.87 -11.25
CA ALA A 156 -11.91 -5.39 -11.39
C ALA A 156 -12.09 -3.98 -10.83
N GLU A 157 -11.52 -3.68 -9.65
CA GLU A 157 -11.52 -2.32 -9.08
C GLU A 157 -10.79 -1.32 -9.98
N LEU A 158 -9.67 -1.70 -10.62
CA LEU A 158 -8.97 -0.83 -11.57
C LEU A 158 -9.83 -0.52 -12.80
N VAL A 159 -10.52 -1.52 -13.35
CA VAL A 159 -11.45 -1.35 -14.47
C VAL A 159 -12.58 -0.39 -14.10
N GLU A 160 -13.16 -0.53 -12.91
CA GLU A 160 -14.19 0.39 -12.42
C GLU A 160 -13.68 1.84 -12.36
N ARG A 161 -12.47 2.04 -11.81
CA ARG A 161 -11.85 3.37 -11.72
C ARG A 161 -11.58 3.97 -13.09
N PHE A 162 -11.10 3.18 -14.05
CA PHE A 162 -10.87 3.66 -15.42
C PHE A 162 -12.17 4.07 -16.13
N ASN A 163 -13.30 3.44 -15.79
CA ASN A 163 -14.61 3.75 -16.35
C ASN A 163 -15.35 4.87 -15.59
N SER A 164 -14.75 5.45 -14.56
CA SER A 164 -15.36 6.56 -13.81
C SER A 164 -15.57 7.78 -14.70
N SER A 165 -16.78 8.35 -14.65
CA SER A 165 -17.13 9.58 -15.36
C SER A 165 -16.39 10.82 -14.83
N GLN A 166 -15.80 10.72 -13.64
CA GLN A 166 -15.02 11.80 -13.00
C GLN A 166 -13.51 11.60 -13.17
N LEU A 167 -13.07 10.67 -14.02
CA LEU A 167 -11.66 10.37 -14.20
C LEU A 167 -10.90 11.55 -14.81
N THR A 168 -10.04 12.18 -14.01
CA THR A 168 -9.15 13.26 -14.46
C THR A 168 -7.96 12.70 -15.25
N THR A 169 -7.29 13.56 -16.02
CA THR A 169 -6.06 13.18 -16.74
C THR A 169 -4.93 12.75 -15.78
N VAL A 170 -4.85 13.38 -14.61
CA VAL A 170 -3.85 13.06 -13.58
C VAL A 170 -4.14 11.69 -12.98
N HIS A 171 -5.39 11.44 -12.57
CA HIS A 171 -5.80 10.16 -12.02
C HIS A 171 -5.63 9.03 -13.04
N ARG A 172 -6.01 9.26 -14.31
CA ARG A 172 -5.77 8.30 -15.40
C ARG A 172 -4.29 7.92 -15.52
N ARG A 173 -3.39 8.91 -15.47
CA ARG A 173 -1.94 8.66 -15.50
C ARG A 173 -1.48 7.83 -14.31
N HIS A 174 -2.00 8.10 -13.11
CA HIS A 174 -1.70 7.32 -11.92
C HIS A 174 -2.18 5.87 -12.04
N LEU A 175 -3.41 5.63 -12.53
CA LEU A 175 -3.93 4.29 -12.75
C LEU A 175 -3.10 3.51 -13.79
N ILE A 176 -2.69 4.15 -14.90
CA ILE A 176 -1.77 3.54 -15.88
C ILE A 176 -0.44 3.17 -15.23
N ALA A 177 0.11 4.06 -14.39
CA ALA A 177 1.34 3.77 -13.66
C ALA A 177 1.17 2.61 -12.66
N THR A 178 -0.01 2.46 -12.06
CA THR A 178 -0.37 1.30 -11.22
C THR A 178 -0.38 0.01 -12.03
N VAL A 179 -1.03 0.00 -13.21
CA VAL A 179 -1.00 -1.15 -14.14
C VAL A 179 0.43 -1.51 -14.51
N GLY A 180 1.26 -0.52 -14.88
CA GLY A 180 2.67 -0.74 -15.19
C GLY A 180 3.47 -1.29 -14.01
N SER A 181 3.16 -0.86 -12.79
CA SER A 181 3.80 -1.36 -11.56
C SER A 181 3.47 -2.83 -11.30
N ILE A 182 2.21 -3.24 -11.52
CA ILE A 182 1.77 -4.64 -11.42
C ILE A 182 2.46 -5.49 -12.50
N ALA A 183 2.39 -5.05 -13.75
CA ALA A 183 2.97 -5.77 -14.89
C ALA A 183 4.48 -6.01 -14.71
N LYS A 184 5.20 -5.02 -14.17
CA LYS A 184 6.65 -5.12 -13.91
C LYS A 184 6.98 -6.05 -12.74
N SER A 185 6.20 -6.01 -11.67
CA SER A 185 6.51 -6.74 -10.43
C SER A 185 6.02 -8.19 -10.45
N ALA A 186 4.87 -8.45 -11.04
CA ALA A 186 4.25 -9.78 -11.09
C ALA A 186 3.82 -10.15 -12.52
N PRO A 187 4.74 -10.26 -13.49
CA PRO A 187 4.41 -10.46 -14.91
C PRO A 187 3.63 -11.77 -15.15
N THR A 188 3.96 -12.85 -14.42
CA THR A 188 3.28 -14.14 -14.54
C THR A 188 1.84 -14.06 -14.05
N LYS A 189 1.58 -13.36 -12.93
CA LYS A 189 0.23 -13.14 -12.42
C LYS A 189 -0.55 -12.12 -13.24
N PHE A 190 0.14 -11.14 -13.83
CA PHE A 190 -0.49 -10.10 -14.65
C PHE A 190 -0.91 -10.60 -16.04
N GLY A 191 -0.18 -11.57 -16.62
CA GLY A 191 -0.43 -12.07 -17.98
C GLY A 191 -1.89 -12.36 -18.31
N PRO A 192 -2.65 -13.10 -17.47
CA PRO A 192 -4.07 -13.35 -17.67
C PRO A 192 -4.97 -12.09 -17.72
N HIS A 193 -4.52 -10.97 -17.16
CA HIS A 193 -5.26 -9.70 -17.08
C HIS A 193 -4.91 -8.70 -18.18
N LEU A 194 -3.96 -9.04 -19.05
CA LEU A 194 -3.47 -8.14 -20.10
C LEU A 194 -4.60 -7.70 -21.04
N GLN A 195 -5.44 -8.63 -21.49
CA GLN A 195 -6.57 -8.32 -22.38
C GLN A 195 -7.57 -7.35 -21.74
N THR A 196 -7.71 -7.39 -20.41
CA THR A 196 -8.62 -6.52 -19.67
C THR A 196 -8.04 -5.12 -19.47
N LEU A 197 -6.75 -5.00 -19.12
CA LEU A 197 -6.16 -3.73 -18.71
C LEU A 197 -5.41 -2.98 -19.83
N ALA A 198 -4.91 -3.70 -20.84
CA ALA A 198 -4.14 -3.08 -21.94
C ALA A 198 -4.94 -2.03 -22.74
N PRO A 199 -6.24 -2.19 -23.05
CA PRO A 199 -7.00 -1.17 -23.76
C PRO A 199 -7.03 0.19 -23.06
N PHE A 200 -7.04 0.23 -21.72
CA PHE A 200 -6.99 1.47 -20.95
C PHE A 200 -5.63 2.17 -21.03
N VAL A 201 -4.55 1.40 -21.17
CA VAL A 201 -3.19 1.94 -21.36
C VAL A 201 -3.04 2.49 -22.78
N PHE A 202 -3.46 1.72 -23.79
CA PHE A 202 -3.34 2.07 -25.21
C PHE A 202 -4.22 3.26 -25.61
N SER A 203 -5.45 3.33 -25.10
CA SER A 203 -6.33 4.49 -25.34
C SER A 203 -5.73 5.81 -24.85
N ALA A 204 -4.95 5.79 -23.77
CA ALA A 204 -4.32 6.99 -23.22
C ALA A 204 -3.11 7.48 -24.03
N VAL A 205 -2.50 6.62 -24.83
CA VAL A 205 -1.39 6.97 -25.74
C VAL A 205 -1.87 7.24 -27.19
N GLY A 206 -3.19 7.20 -27.45
CA GLY A 206 -3.77 7.54 -28.76
C GLY A 206 -3.87 6.38 -29.75
N GLU A 207 -3.78 5.13 -29.29
CA GLU A 207 -3.81 3.93 -30.13
C GLU A 207 -5.18 3.55 -30.73
N GLU A 208 -6.19 4.44 -30.71
CA GLU A 208 -7.26 4.34 -31.73
C GLU A 208 -6.71 4.48 -33.17
N SER A 209 -5.46 4.94 -33.30
CA SER A 209 -4.75 5.12 -34.58
C SER A 209 -3.77 4.00 -34.97
N LEU A 210 -3.35 3.10 -34.06
CA LEU A 210 -2.36 2.04 -34.38
C LEU A 210 -2.98 0.71 -34.86
N GLY A 211 -4.31 0.55 -34.75
CA GLY A 211 -5.05 -0.61 -35.29
C GLY A 211 -5.44 -0.49 -36.77
N ARG A 212 -5.04 0.58 -37.47
CA ARG A 212 -5.18 0.73 -38.92
C ARG A 212 -3.80 0.73 -39.60
N VAL A 213 -3.09 -0.38 -39.48
CA VAL A 213 -2.07 -0.73 -40.46
C VAL A 213 -2.46 -2.10 -41.00
N ALA A 214 -2.60 -2.13 -42.32
CA ALA A 214 -3.15 -3.20 -43.16
C ALA A 214 -2.47 -4.57 -42.96
#